data_AF-A0AAU8EWI3-F1
#
_entry.id   AF-A0AAU8EWI3-F1
#
_cell.length_a   1.000
_cell.length_b   1.000
_cell.length_c   1.000
_cell.angle_alpha   90.00
_cell.angle_beta   90.00
_cell.angle_gamma   90.00
#
_symmetry.space_group_name_H-M   'P 1'
#
loop_
_entity.id
_entity.type
_entity.pdbx_description
1 polymer ?
#
loop_
_entity_poly.entity_id
_entity_poly.type
_entity_poly.pdbx_seq_one_letter_code
_entity_poly.pdbx_strand_id
1 'polypeptide(L)'
;MTGRAVSAAVLLVIGAGLATLAVLVHYEFMRIYGDITGTAFEGLTWGLTAGPSGLALGLVAVVVMIGFMVSTRRWMRLTAAAIPVLMLIGMFAVTPSALGQRLEAQFGSTPQCVTEGTDEPMATADRESQQAFDSISHIGHFSGGGMSGVGGCTRWFKLSGDVDVLQHYRAALPAAGWEVVEDDGRHLRAHLNGRAFDVMPCPGGGVIWAGSDDDPSYGQGRPELAGTAICPHDL
;
A
#
# COMPACT_ATOMS: atom_id res chain seq x y z
N MET A 1 46.06 17.95 23.22
CA MET A 1 45.49 16.69 22.68
C MET A 1 43.96 16.57 22.84
N THR A 2 43.27 17.53 23.45
CA THR A 2 41.81 17.49 23.72
C THR A 2 40.94 17.85 22.50
N GLY A 3 41.37 18.79 21.65
CA GLY A 3 40.58 19.26 20.51
C GLY A 3 40.16 18.17 19.51
N ARG A 4 41.07 17.28 19.10
CA ARG A 4 40.76 16.17 18.17
C ARG A 4 39.74 15.18 18.75
N ALA A 5 39.81 14.91 20.04
CA ALA A 5 38.87 14.00 20.71
C ALA A 5 37.47 14.62 20.82
N VAL A 6 37.38 15.93 21.10
CA VAL A 6 36.11 16.67 21.13
C VAL A 6 35.49 16.72 19.73
N SER A 7 36.27 17.06 18.70
CA SER A 7 35.78 17.06 17.31
C SER A 7 35.29 15.69 16.85
N ALA A 8 36.03 14.61 17.17
CA ALA A 8 35.59 13.25 16.85
C ALA A 8 34.29 12.88 17.58
N ALA A 9 34.15 13.25 18.86
CA ALA A 9 32.92 13.01 19.61
C ALA A 9 31.72 13.76 19.01
N VAL A 10 31.88 15.04 18.63
CA VAL A 10 30.82 15.82 17.97
C VAL A 10 30.42 15.19 16.64
N LEU A 11 31.38 14.77 15.81
CA LEU A 11 31.10 14.10 14.54
C LEU A 11 30.36 12.77 14.73
N LEU A 12 30.70 11.99 15.75
CA LEU A 12 29.99 10.75 16.08
C LEU A 12 28.55 11.01 16.52
N VAL A 13 28.31 12.05 17.32
CA VAL A 13 26.95 12.45 17.74
C VAL A 13 26.12 12.90 16.53
N ILE A 14 26.69 13.73 15.65
CA ILE A 14 26.03 14.15 14.40
C ILE A 14 25.75 12.93 13.51
N GLY A 15 26.72 12.04 13.33
CA GLY A 15 26.57 10.82 12.55
C GLY A 15 25.47 9.90 13.09
N ALA A 16 25.39 9.73 14.41
CA ALA A 16 24.33 8.96 15.05
C ALA A 16 22.95 9.62 14.85
N GLY A 17 22.85 10.94 14.99
CA GLY A 17 21.59 11.67 14.73
C GLY A 17 21.13 11.53 13.27
N LEU A 18 22.05 11.66 12.32
CA LEU A 18 21.77 11.47 10.89
C LEU A 18 21.37 10.04 10.57
N ALA A 19 22.00 9.04 11.19
CA ALA A 19 21.63 7.64 11.04
C ALA A 19 20.19 7.38 11.52
N THR A 20 19.80 7.92 12.67
CA THR A 20 18.42 7.83 13.17
C THR A 20 17.44 8.50 12.22
N LEU A 21 17.74 9.71 11.76
CA LEU A 21 16.90 10.42 10.79
C LEU A 21 16.73 9.61 9.49
N ALA A 22 17.80 8.98 9.02
CA ALA A 22 17.77 8.17 7.82
C ALA A 22 16.88 6.92 7.96
N VAL A 23 16.87 6.27 9.14
CA VAL A 23 15.94 5.17 9.44
C VAL A 23 14.50 5.65 9.40
N LEU A 24 14.19 6.82 9.97
CA LEU A 24 12.83 7.40 9.94
C LEU A 24 12.39 7.76 8.50
N VAL A 25 13.28 8.36 7.71
CA VAL A 25 13.01 8.66 6.30
C VAL A 25 12.78 7.37 5.50
N HIS A 26 13.56 6.32 5.76
CA HIS A 26 13.36 5.01 5.14
C HIS A 26 11.99 4.42 5.50
N TYR A 27 11.60 4.48 6.78
CA TYR A 27 10.30 4.03 7.24
C TYR A 27 9.15 4.71 6.48
N GLU A 28 9.14 6.05 6.44
CA GLU A 28 8.10 6.81 5.74
C GLU A 28 8.09 6.53 4.23
N PHE A 29 9.27 6.41 3.64
CA PHE A 29 9.38 6.06 2.22
C PHE A 29 8.79 4.67 1.94
N MET A 30 9.09 3.66 2.75
CA MET A 30 8.52 2.31 2.58
C MET A 30 7.02 2.28 2.87
N ARG A 31 6.55 3.06 3.84
CA ARG A 31 5.12 3.21 4.14
C ARG A 31 4.35 3.80 2.95
N ILE A 32 4.92 4.79 2.26
CA ILE A 32 4.23 5.52 1.18
C ILE A 32 4.50 4.94 -0.20
N TYR A 33 5.70 4.38 -0.46
CA TYR A 33 6.12 3.90 -1.78
C TYR A 33 6.60 2.44 -1.83
N GLY A 34 6.79 1.77 -0.70
CA GLY A 34 7.34 0.41 -0.64
C GLY A 34 6.53 -0.64 -1.39
N ASP A 35 7.23 -1.60 -2.00
CA ASP A 35 6.63 -2.77 -2.62
C ASP A 35 6.25 -3.82 -1.56
N ILE A 36 4.99 -4.24 -1.57
CA ILE A 36 4.40 -5.20 -0.63
C ILE A 36 4.56 -6.66 -1.07
N THR A 37 4.95 -6.88 -2.33
CA THR A 37 5.03 -8.24 -2.91
C THR A 37 6.35 -8.94 -2.56
N GLY A 38 7.37 -8.16 -2.18
CA GLY A 38 8.69 -8.64 -1.84
C GLY A 38 8.92 -8.91 -0.35
N THR A 39 10.09 -9.49 -0.05
CA THR A 39 10.59 -9.71 1.31
C THR A 39 11.13 -8.41 1.94
N ALA A 40 11.30 -8.41 3.27
CA ALA A 40 11.90 -7.27 3.98
C ALA A 40 13.31 -6.90 3.45
N PHE A 41 14.07 -7.89 2.99
CA PHE A 41 15.38 -7.66 2.39
C PHE A 41 15.26 -6.97 1.02
N GLU A 42 14.33 -7.40 0.18
CA GLU A 42 14.04 -6.75 -1.10
C GLU A 42 13.56 -5.31 -0.87
N GLY A 43 12.66 -5.09 0.09
CA GLY A 43 12.22 -3.75 0.49
C GLY A 43 13.37 -2.85 0.96
N LEU A 44 14.30 -3.37 1.76
CA LEU A 44 15.50 -2.63 2.16
C LEU A 44 16.37 -2.29 0.94
N THR A 45 16.65 -3.26 0.07
CA THR A 45 17.49 -3.04 -1.11
C THR A 45 16.87 -2.00 -2.04
N TRP A 46 15.55 -2.05 -2.22
CA TRP A 46 14.81 -1.08 -3.02
C TRP A 46 14.87 0.32 -2.41
N GLY A 47 14.64 0.44 -1.09
CA GLY A 47 14.78 1.72 -0.38
C GLY A 47 16.19 2.31 -0.47
N LEU A 48 17.23 1.47 -0.54
CA LEU A 48 18.62 1.90 -0.70
C LEU A 48 18.99 2.30 -2.14
N THR A 49 18.43 1.64 -3.16
CA THR A 49 18.81 1.88 -4.57
C THR A 49 17.91 2.90 -5.25
N ALA A 50 16.60 2.85 -5.01
CA ALA A 50 15.61 3.72 -5.61
C ALA A 50 15.13 4.83 -4.66
N GLY A 51 15.29 4.62 -3.35
CA GLY A 51 14.84 5.55 -2.32
C GLY A 51 15.89 6.56 -1.85
N PRO A 52 15.47 7.55 -1.03
CA PRO A 52 16.38 8.53 -0.42
C PRO A 52 17.35 7.91 0.59
N SER A 53 17.13 6.65 1.00
CA SER A 53 17.94 5.98 2.02
C SER A 53 19.38 5.74 1.58
N GLY A 54 19.63 5.54 0.28
CA GLY A 54 21.00 5.41 -0.25
C GLY A 54 21.81 6.70 -0.11
N LEU A 55 21.21 7.85 -0.42
CA LEU A 55 21.84 9.16 -0.23
C LEU A 55 22.10 9.44 1.25
N ALA A 56 21.13 9.10 2.10
CA ALA A 56 21.27 9.25 3.55
C ALA A 56 22.41 8.37 4.11
N LEU A 57 22.55 7.13 3.62
CA LEU A 57 23.67 6.24 3.98
C LEU A 57 25.00 6.83 3.53
N GLY A 58 25.08 7.39 2.32
CA GLY A 58 26.27 8.08 1.82
C GLY A 58 26.69 9.24 2.73
N LEU A 59 25.73 10.08 3.13
CA LEU A 59 25.98 11.21 4.03
C LEU A 59 26.50 10.75 5.40
N VAL A 60 25.87 9.73 6.01
CA VAL A 60 26.31 9.15 7.28
C VAL A 60 27.72 8.56 7.14
N ALA A 61 27.99 7.82 6.07
CA ALA A 61 29.30 7.22 5.83
C ALA A 61 30.41 8.27 5.77
N VAL A 62 30.19 9.41 5.10
CA VAL A 62 31.16 10.52 5.03
C VAL A 62 31.48 11.07 6.43
N VAL A 63 30.45 11.42 7.21
CA VAL A 63 30.64 12.00 8.56
C VAL A 63 31.39 11.04 9.48
N VAL A 64 31.01 9.76 9.44
CA VAL A 64 31.60 8.70 10.24
C VAL A 64 33.06 8.44 9.83
N MET A 65 33.37 8.44 8.54
CA MET A 65 34.74 8.27 8.04
C MET A 65 35.66 9.41 8.48
N ILE A 66 35.17 10.65 8.47
CA ILE A 66 35.92 11.80 8.99
C ILE A 66 36.17 11.62 10.50
N GLY A 67 35.14 11.23 11.27
CA GLY A 67 35.29 10.93 12.70
C GLY A 67 36.28 9.81 12.98
N PHE A 68 36.29 8.77 12.15
CA PHE A 68 37.23 7.64 12.23
C PHE A 68 38.68 8.09 11.97
N MET A 69 38.91 8.89 10.92
CA MET A 69 40.24 9.40 10.55
C MET A 69 40.81 10.35 11.61
N VAL A 70 39.97 11.22 12.17
CA VAL A 70 40.38 12.21 13.18
C VAL A 70 40.64 11.55 14.54
N SER A 71 39.98 10.43 14.84
CA SER A 71 40.10 9.76 16.12
C SER A 71 41.32 8.84 16.22
N THR A 72 42.07 8.98 17.32
CA THR A 72 43.18 8.09 17.69
C THR A 72 42.75 7.02 18.70
N ARG A 73 41.55 7.11 19.29
CA ARG A 73 41.06 6.18 20.32
C ARG A 73 40.31 5.02 19.67
N ARG A 74 40.69 3.78 20.00
CA ARG A 74 40.07 2.55 19.46
C ARG A 74 38.54 2.51 19.66
N TRP A 75 38.04 2.87 20.84
CA TRP A 75 36.60 2.87 21.12
C TRP A 75 35.79 3.80 20.21
N MET A 76 36.32 4.99 19.89
CA MET A 76 35.66 5.95 18.99
C MET A 76 35.63 5.45 17.53
N ARG A 77 36.67 4.71 17.13
CA ARG A 77 36.73 4.06 15.80
C ARG A 77 35.73 2.91 15.69
N LEU A 78 35.55 2.15 16.76
CA LEU A 78 34.52 1.10 16.83
C LEU A 78 33.12 1.71 16.75
N THR A 79 32.83 2.79 17.49
CA THR A 79 31.54 3.48 17.38
C THR A 79 31.32 4.07 15.99
N ALA A 80 32.35 4.63 15.36
CA ALA A 80 32.26 5.06 13.97
C ALA A 80 31.80 3.90 13.07
N ALA A 81 32.51 2.77 13.09
CA ALA A 81 32.14 1.60 12.29
C ALA A 81 30.74 1.05 12.62
N ALA A 82 30.30 1.14 13.88
CA ALA A 82 29.01 0.63 14.32
C ALA A 82 27.82 1.46 13.82
N ILE A 83 27.95 2.78 13.67
CA ILE A 83 26.84 3.66 13.25
C ILE A 83 26.17 3.22 11.93
N PRO A 84 26.89 3.04 10.80
CA PRO A 84 26.26 2.64 9.55
C PRO A 84 25.70 1.21 9.61
N VAL A 85 26.33 0.31 10.39
CA VAL A 85 25.82 -1.06 10.57
C VAL A 85 24.50 -1.03 11.34
N LEU A 86 24.42 -0.29 12.45
CA LEU A 86 23.20 -0.15 13.24
C LEU A 86 22.09 0.57 12.45
N MET A 87 22.44 1.53 11.60
CA MET A 87 21.52 2.17 10.68
C MET A 87 20.88 1.16 9.72
N LEU A 88 21.68 0.29 9.09
CA LEU A 88 21.17 -0.75 8.18
C LEU A 88 20.30 -1.77 8.92
N ILE A 89 20.71 -2.20 10.12
CA ILE A 89 19.90 -3.07 10.98
C ILE A 89 18.57 -2.38 11.34
N GLY A 90 18.60 -1.10 11.66
CA GLY A 90 17.42 -0.30 11.96
C GLY A 90 16.48 -0.22 10.77
N MET A 91 16.99 0.09 9.57
CA MET A 91 16.20 0.11 8.33
C MET A 91 15.54 -1.25 8.08
N PHE A 92 16.31 -2.33 8.11
CA PHE A 92 15.81 -3.69 7.94
C PHE A 92 14.71 -4.04 8.94
N ALA A 93 14.87 -3.65 10.21
CA ALA A 93 13.90 -3.95 11.27
C ALA A 93 12.59 -3.17 11.10
N VAL A 94 12.63 -1.95 10.56
CA VAL A 94 11.43 -1.13 10.37
C VAL A 94 10.71 -1.40 9.04
N THR A 95 11.40 -1.97 8.03
CA THR A 95 10.80 -2.29 6.72
C THR A 95 9.52 -3.13 6.82
N PRO A 96 9.45 -4.25 7.59
CA PRO A 96 8.23 -5.03 7.72
C PRO A 96 7.07 -4.23 8.31
N SER A 97 7.35 -3.40 9.32
CA SER A 97 6.32 -2.56 9.96
C SER A 97 5.79 -1.48 9.02
N ALA A 98 6.66 -0.85 8.23
CA ALA A 98 6.27 0.15 7.24
C ALA A 98 5.41 -0.46 6.13
N LEU A 99 5.80 -1.62 5.62
CA LEU A 99 5.04 -2.38 4.62
C LEU A 99 3.72 -2.90 5.20
N GLY A 100 3.71 -3.34 6.46
CA GLY A 100 2.49 -3.73 7.17
C GLY A 100 1.49 -2.58 7.29
N GLN A 101 1.93 -1.37 7.65
CA GLN A 101 1.05 -0.20 7.67
C GLN A 101 0.57 0.20 6.27
N ARG A 102 1.42 0.05 5.25
CA ARG A 102 0.99 0.27 3.86
C ARG A 102 -0.09 -0.73 3.46
N LEU A 103 0.09 -2.01 3.80
CA LEU A 103 -0.91 -3.05 3.61
C LEU A 103 -2.21 -2.64 4.31
N GLU A 104 -2.19 -2.34 5.61
CA GLU A 104 -3.39 -1.88 6.32
C GLU A 104 -4.05 -0.66 5.66
N ALA A 105 -3.28 0.30 5.15
CA ALA A 105 -3.83 1.43 4.41
C ALA A 105 -4.38 1.06 3.02
N GLN A 106 -3.84 0.03 2.37
CA GLN A 106 -4.34 -0.53 1.10
C GLN A 106 -5.55 -1.43 1.28
N PHE A 107 -5.70 -2.10 2.42
CA PHE A 107 -6.77 -3.06 2.70
C PHE A 107 -7.85 -2.50 3.63
N GLY A 108 -7.64 -1.29 4.19
CA GLY A 108 -8.47 -0.71 5.25
C GLY A 108 -9.64 0.16 4.78
N SER A 109 -9.81 0.38 3.48
CA SER A 109 -11.00 1.09 2.96
C SER A 109 -12.00 0.09 2.39
N THR A 110 -13.11 -0.10 3.10
CA THR A 110 -14.29 -0.76 2.53
C THR A 110 -15.00 0.23 1.60
N PRO A 111 -15.44 -0.20 0.42
CA PRO A 111 -16.22 0.64 -0.48
C PRO A 111 -17.51 1.10 0.20
N GLN A 112 -17.80 2.39 0.16
CA GLN A 112 -18.98 2.97 0.81
C GLN A 112 -20.06 3.31 -0.22
N CYS A 113 -21.14 2.53 -0.27
CA CYS A 113 -22.37 2.82 -1.00
C CYS A 113 -23.26 3.84 -0.30
N VAL A 114 -23.07 3.94 1.01
CA VAL A 114 -23.86 4.75 1.92
C VAL A 114 -23.05 5.95 2.36
N THR A 115 -23.57 7.15 2.17
CA THR A 115 -23.00 8.37 2.75
C THR A 115 -23.64 8.57 4.13
N GLU A 116 -22.87 8.46 5.20
CA GLU A 116 -23.37 8.77 6.54
C GLU A 116 -23.70 10.27 6.65
N GLY A 117 -24.90 10.60 7.16
CA GLY A 117 -25.32 11.98 7.43
C GLY A 117 -26.24 12.64 6.38
N THR A 118 -26.69 11.90 5.36
CA THR A 118 -27.77 12.38 4.47
C THR A 118 -29.12 11.84 4.94
N ASP A 119 -30.08 12.74 5.23
CA ASP A 119 -31.45 12.41 5.66
C ASP A 119 -32.33 11.82 4.52
N GLU A 120 -31.74 11.47 3.38
CA GLU A 120 -32.47 10.88 2.28
C GLU A 120 -32.82 9.42 2.59
N PRO A 121 -34.07 8.98 2.30
CA PRO A 121 -34.47 7.60 2.47
C PRO A 121 -33.62 6.71 1.57
N MET A 122 -32.63 6.06 2.17
CA MET A 122 -31.69 5.20 1.43
C MET A 122 -32.45 4.08 0.72
N ALA A 123 -32.13 3.86 -0.55
CA ALA A 123 -32.67 2.76 -1.31
C ALA A 123 -32.23 1.42 -0.69
N THR A 124 -33.13 0.43 -0.65
CA THR A 124 -32.81 -0.93 -0.18
C THR A 124 -31.58 -1.50 -0.90
N ALA A 125 -31.44 -1.20 -2.19
CA ALA A 125 -30.30 -1.58 -3.01
C ALA A 125 -28.95 -1.08 -2.48
N ASP A 126 -28.87 0.14 -1.92
CA ASP A 126 -27.61 0.68 -1.37
C ASP A 126 -27.17 -0.10 -0.13
N ARG A 127 -28.13 -0.49 0.72
CA ARG A 127 -27.83 -1.29 1.92
C ARG A 127 -27.39 -2.71 1.56
N GLU A 128 -28.06 -3.33 0.59
CA GLU A 128 -27.71 -4.67 0.12
C GLU A 128 -26.32 -4.68 -0.54
N SER A 129 -26.02 -3.64 -1.32
CA SER A 129 -24.70 -3.46 -1.93
C SER A 129 -23.62 -3.22 -0.88
N GLN A 130 -23.91 -2.41 0.15
CA GLN A 130 -22.98 -2.20 1.27
C GLN A 130 -22.69 -3.51 2.00
N GLN A 131 -23.71 -4.32 2.29
CA GLN A 131 -23.52 -5.63 2.92
C GLN A 131 -22.70 -6.60 2.07
N ALA A 132 -22.80 -6.51 0.74
CA ALA A 132 -21.96 -7.29 -0.15
C ALA A 132 -20.48 -6.85 -0.03
N PHE A 133 -20.21 -5.54 -0.04
CA PHE A 133 -18.86 -5.03 0.20
C PHE A 133 -18.33 -5.39 1.59
N ASP A 134 -19.12 -5.23 2.64
CA ASP A 134 -18.70 -5.57 4.01
C ASP A 134 -18.40 -7.08 4.19
N SER A 135 -18.90 -7.93 3.29
CA SER A 135 -18.68 -9.39 3.36
C SER A 135 -17.34 -9.85 2.80
N ILE A 136 -16.61 -8.99 2.07
CA ILE A 136 -15.39 -9.37 1.33
C ILE A 136 -14.24 -8.46 1.77
N SER A 137 -13.05 -9.02 1.93
CA SER A 137 -11.84 -8.20 2.11
C SER A 137 -11.50 -7.48 0.80
N HIS A 138 -11.33 -6.17 0.82
CA HIS A 138 -11.03 -5.37 -0.37
C HIS A 138 -9.56 -4.97 -0.45
N ILE A 139 -9.09 -4.75 -1.69
CA ILE A 139 -7.78 -4.20 -2.00
C ILE A 139 -7.91 -2.81 -2.61
N GLY A 140 -6.93 -1.98 -2.32
CA GLY A 140 -6.79 -0.65 -2.89
C GLY A 140 -7.57 0.42 -2.14
N HIS A 141 -7.25 1.65 -2.52
CA HIS A 141 -7.85 2.84 -1.94
C HIS A 141 -9.09 3.24 -2.75
N PHE A 142 -10.25 3.20 -2.11
CA PHE A 142 -11.51 3.68 -2.66
C PHE A 142 -11.62 5.18 -2.40
N SER A 143 -11.13 6.01 -3.34
CA SER A 143 -11.44 7.45 -3.32
C SER A 143 -12.92 7.61 -3.67
N GLY A 144 -13.69 8.37 -2.88
CA GLY A 144 -15.16 8.48 -2.88
C GLY A 144 -15.89 8.88 -4.18
N GLY A 145 -15.30 8.67 -5.35
CA GLY A 145 -16.04 8.49 -6.59
C GLY A 145 -16.74 7.14 -6.57
N GLY A 146 -18.04 7.15 -6.73
CA GLY A 146 -18.87 5.98 -6.83
C GLY A 146 -20.24 6.35 -7.41
N MET A 147 -20.85 5.47 -8.19
CA MET A 147 -22.22 5.64 -8.62
C MET A 147 -23.09 4.62 -7.89
N SER A 148 -24.12 5.11 -7.20
CA SER A 148 -25.18 4.30 -6.63
C SER A 148 -26.43 4.48 -7.49
N GLY A 149 -27.13 3.39 -7.79
CA GLY A 149 -28.29 3.40 -8.67
C GLY A 149 -29.35 2.41 -8.22
N VAL A 150 -30.50 2.42 -8.89
CA VAL A 150 -31.52 1.38 -8.71
C VAL A 150 -30.89 0.06 -9.14
N GLY A 151 -30.58 -0.82 -8.17
CA GLY A 151 -30.04 -2.15 -8.44
C GLY A 151 -28.68 -2.48 -7.87
N GLY A 152 -27.86 -1.46 -7.55
CA GLY A 152 -26.50 -1.71 -7.10
C GLY A 152 -25.63 -0.47 -6.96
N CYS A 153 -24.36 -0.74 -6.71
CA CYS A 153 -23.37 0.26 -6.34
C CYS A 153 -22.01 -0.06 -6.98
N THR A 154 -21.52 0.86 -7.80
CA THR A 154 -20.20 0.78 -8.43
C THR A 154 -19.19 1.59 -7.62
N ARG A 155 -18.02 1.02 -7.36
CA ARG A 155 -16.90 1.72 -6.71
C ARG A 155 -15.59 1.45 -7.44
N TRP A 156 -14.80 2.51 -7.57
CA TRP A 156 -13.47 2.46 -8.16
C TRP A 156 -12.43 2.49 -7.07
N PHE A 157 -11.31 1.81 -7.30
CA PHE A 157 -10.17 1.85 -6.40
C PHE A 157 -8.88 2.01 -7.16
N LYS A 158 -7.92 2.64 -6.49
CA LYS A 158 -6.54 2.74 -6.95
C LYS A 158 -5.67 1.76 -6.17
N LEU A 159 -4.76 1.12 -6.87
CA LEU A 159 -3.72 0.30 -6.27
C LEU A 159 -2.41 1.09 -6.26
N SER A 160 -1.68 0.99 -5.14
CA SER A 160 -0.32 1.48 -5.05
C SER A 160 0.65 0.31 -5.24
N GLY A 161 0.80 -0.15 -6.47
CA GLY A 161 1.69 -1.25 -6.87
C GLY A 161 1.05 -2.22 -7.86
N ASP A 162 1.83 -3.20 -8.31
CA ASP A 162 1.40 -4.24 -9.27
C ASP A 162 0.75 -5.43 -8.54
N VAL A 163 -0.38 -5.19 -7.88
CA VAL A 163 -1.20 -6.26 -7.29
C VAL A 163 -2.17 -6.79 -8.34
N ASP A 164 -2.19 -8.12 -8.54
CA ASP A 164 -3.19 -8.75 -9.39
C ASP A 164 -4.57 -8.69 -8.70
N VAL A 165 -5.40 -7.77 -9.21
CA VAL A 165 -6.76 -7.56 -8.71
C VAL A 165 -7.58 -8.84 -8.73
N LEU A 166 -7.56 -9.55 -9.85
CA LEU A 166 -8.42 -10.71 -10.04
C LEU A 166 -7.94 -11.87 -9.15
N GLN A 167 -6.63 -12.04 -9.00
CA GLN A 167 -6.09 -13.05 -8.09
C GLN A 167 -6.54 -12.83 -6.64
N HIS A 168 -6.58 -11.59 -6.16
CA HIS A 168 -7.10 -11.29 -4.81
C HIS A 168 -8.57 -11.70 -4.67
N TYR A 169 -9.44 -11.26 -5.58
CA TYR A 169 -10.87 -11.55 -5.48
C TYR A 169 -11.23 -13.02 -5.76
N ARG A 170 -10.44 -13.73 -6.58
CA ARG A 170 -10.54 -15.21 -6.73
C ARG A 170 -10.35 -15.95 -5.42
N ALA A 171 -9.54 -15.42 -4.50
CA ALA A 171 -9.36 -15.99 -3.17
C ALA A 171 -10.40 -15.47 -2.18
N ALA A 172 -10.68 -14.16 -2.20
CA ALA A 172 -11.54 -13.51 -1.22
C ALA A 172 -13.03 -13.90 -1.37
N LEU A 173 -13.54 -14.02 -2.60
CA LEU A 173 -14.95 -14.34 -2.86
C LEU A 173 -15.33 -15.74 -2.32
N PRO A 174 -14.64 -16.85 -2.69
CA PRO A 174 -14.95 -18.16 -2.12
C PRO A 174 -14.75 -18.23 -0.61
N ALA A 175 -13.75 -17.53 -0.07
CA ALA A 175 -13.52 -17.49 1.37
C ALA A 175 -14.68 -16.84 2.14
N ALA A 176 -15.38 -15.89 1.51
CA ALA A 176 -16.60 -15.26 2.01
C ALA A 176 -17.89 -16.03 1.65
N GLY A 177 -17.78 -17.19 1.00
CA GLY A 177 -18.92 -18.05 0.63
C GLY A 177 -19.62 -17.66 -0.67
N TRP A 178 -19.05 -16.73 -1.46
CA TRP A 178 -19.57 -16.38 -2.78
C TRP A 178 -19.24 -17.46 -3.82
N GLU A 179 -20.19 -17.76 -4.69
CA GLU A 179 -20.01 -18.69 -5.81
C GLU A 179 -19.53 -17.92 -7.05
N VAL A 180 -18.33 -18.24 -7.55
CA VAL A 180 -17.81 -17.63 -8.78
C VAL A 180 -18.52 -18.24 -9.99
N VAL A 181 -19.23 -17.41 -10.75
CA VAL A 181 -20.03 -17.81 -11.91
C VAL A 181 -19.36 -17.47 -13.25
N GLU A 182 -18.41 -16.53 -13.26
CA GLU A 182 -17.59 -16.22 -14.43
C GLU A 182 -16.19 -15.77 -14.02
N ASP A 183 -15.18 -16.27 -14.73
CA ASP A 183 -13.78 -15.85 -14.64
C ASP A 183 -13.14 -16.05 -16.02
N ASP A 184 -12.98 -14.97 -16.78
CA ASP A 184 -12.41 -15.00 -18.13
C ASP A 184 -10.95 -14.51 -18.18
N GLY A 185 -10.34 -14.27 -17.01
CA GLY A 185 -9.00 -13.69 -16.88
C GLY A 185 -8.92 -12.17 -16.99
N ARG A 186 -10.02 -11.48 -17.31
CA ARG A 186 -10.15 -10.01 -17.35
C ARG A 186 -11.35 -9.50 -16.57
N HIS A 187 -12.19 -10.40 -16.11
CA HIS A 187 -13.46 -10.12 -15.47
C HIS A 187 -13.78 -11.28 -14.53
N LEU A 188 -14.32 -10.97 -13.36
CA LEU A 188 -14.70 -11.97 -12.35
C LEU A 188 -16.08 -11.63 -11.80
N ARG A 189 -17.01 -12.57 -11.88
CA ARG A 189 -18.37 -12.44 -11.32
C ARG A 189 -18.67 -13.54 -10.32
N ALA A 190 -19.35 -13.17 -9.24
CA ALA A 190 -19.79 -14.11 -8.22
C ALA A 190 -21.17 -13.78 -7.67
N HIS A 191 -21.87 -14.79 -7.14
CA HIS A 191 -23.22 -14.69 -6.58
C HIS A 191 -23.26 -15.15 -5.11
N LEU A 192 -24.17 -14.54 -4.34
CA LEU A 192 -24.49 -14.97 -2.97
C LEU A 192 -25.89 -14.53 -2.54
N ASN A 193 -26.82 -15.49 -2.46
CA ASN A 193 -28.19 -15.28 -1.95
C ASN A 193 -28.97 -14.17 -2.69
N GLY A 194 -29.06 -14.21 -4.02
CA GLY A 194 -29.77 -13.18 -4.81
C GLY A 194 -28.98 -11.86 -4.96
N ARG A 195 -27.69 -11.88 -4.61
CA ARG A 195 -26.77 -10.76 -4.78
C ARG A 195 -25.69 -11.16 -5.76
N ALA A 196 -25.21 -10.18 -6.50
CA ALA A 196 -24.09 -10.34 -7.40
C ALA A 196 -22.96 -9.36 -7.10
N PHE A 197 -21.76 -9.82 -7.41
CA PHE A 197 -20.51 -9.11 -7.25
C PHE A 197 -19.70 -9.23 -8.53
N ASP A 198 -19.10 -8.13 -8.95
CA ASP A 198 -18.37 -8.02 -10.21
C ASP A 198 -17.05 -7.27 -9.98
N VAL A 199 -15.97 -7.78 -10.56
CA VAL A 199 -14.63 -7.20 -10.50
C VAL A 199 -14.01 -7.12 -11.89
N MET A 200 -13.51 -5.94 -12.23
CA MET A 200 -12.73 -5.72 -13.44
C MET A 200 -11.41 -4.97 -13.11
N PRO A 201 -10.24 -5.47 -13.52
CA PRO A 201 -8.98 -4.77 -13.35
C PRO A 201 -8.91 -3.56 -14.29
N CYS A 202 -8.20 -2.53 -13.84
CA CYS A 202 -7.99 -1.28 -14.58
C CYS A 202 -6.53 -0.85 -14.45
N PRO A 203 -5.97 -0.08 -15.39
CA PRO A 203 -4.64 0.51 -15.21
C PRO A 203 -4.52 1.27 -13.88
N GLY A 204 -3.65 0.80 -12.99
CA GLY A 204 -3.44 1.38 -11.66
C GLY A 204 -4.53 1.10 -10.62
N GLY A 205 -5.41 0.11 -10.84
CA GLY A 205 -6.50 -0.18 -9.92
C GLY A 205 -7.55 -1.17 -10.43
N GLY A 206 -8.81 -0.91 -10.12
CA GLY A 206 -9.93 -1.70 -10.59
C GLY A 206 -11.29 -1.06 -10.33
N VAL A 207 -12.31 -1.70 -10.86
CA VAL A 207 -13.73 -1.37 -10.61
C VAL A 207 -14.37 -2.58 -9.97
N ILE A 208 -15.19 -2.33 -8.96
CA ILE A 208 -16.09 -3.33 -8.41
C ILE A 208 -17.53 -2.83 -8.47
N TRP A 209 -18.45 -3.75 -8.67
CA TRP A 209 -19.87 -3.51 -8.55
C TRP A 209 -20.49 -4.56 -7.65
N ALA A 210 -21.44 -4.16 -6.82
CA ALA A 210 -22.25 -5.07 -6.02
C ALA A 210 -23.72 -4.64 -6.09
N GLY A 211 -24.63 -5.61 -6.12
CA GLY A 211 -26.06 -5.35 -6.26
C GLY A 211 -26.89 -6.62 -6.31
N SER A 212 -28.15 -6.51 -6.74
CA SER A 212 -29.03 -7.66 -6.97
C SER A 212 -28.68 -8.36 -8.29
N ASP A 213 -28.69 -9.69 -8.30
CA ASP A 213 -28.47 -10.49 -9.52
C ASP A 213 -29.62 -10.42 -10.52
N ASP A 214 -30.82 -10.03 -10.06
CA ASP A 214 -32.02 -9.80 -10.86
C ASP A 214 -32.05 -8.43 -11.55
N ASP A 215 -31.10 -7.53 -11.23
CA ASP A 215 -31.13 -6.17 -11.76
C ASP A 215 -30.69 -6.12 -13.23
N PRO A 216 -31.42 -5.43 -14.14
CA PRO A 216 -31.03 -5.32 -15.55
C PRO A 216 -29.76 -4.48 -15.81
N SER A 217 -29.27 -3.75 -14.81
CA SER A 217 -27.95 -3.12 -14.81
C SER A 217 -26.81 -4.08 -14.40
N TYR A 218 -27.15 -5.29 -13.93
CA TYR A 218 -26.20 -6.35 -13.65
C TYR A 218 -25.39 -6.71 -14.90
N GLY A 219 -24.07 -6.73 -14.78
CA GLY A 219 -23.17 -7.00 -15.91
C GLY A 219 -23.04 -5.84 -16.92
N GLN A 220 -23.55 -4.64 -16.62
CA GLN A 220 -23.31 -3.44 -17.45
C GLN A 220 -21.91 -2.83 -17.28
N GLY A 221 -21.02 -3.47 -16.52
CA GLY A 221 -19.58 -3.33 -16.76
C GLY A 221 -19.29 -3.83 -18.17
N ARG A 222 -19.41 -2.96 -19.17
CA ARG A 222 -19.28 -3.32 -20.58
C ARG A 222 -18.00 -4.14 -20.76
N PRO A 223 -18.08 -5.42 -21.20
CA PRO A 223 -16.90 -6.25 -21.47
C PRO A 223 -15.94 -5.58 -22.46
N GLU A 224 -16.47 -4.68 -23.30
CA GLU A 224 -15.76 -3.82 -24.24
C GLU A 224 -14.79 -2.84 -23.57
N LEU A 225 -14.95 -2.54 -22.28
CA LEU A 225 -14.05 -1.68 -21.51
C LEU A 225 -12.90 -2.45 -20.85
N ALA A 226 -12.99 -3.78 -20.76
CA ALA A 226 -11.95 -4.64 -20.21
C ALA A 226 -10.67 -4.55 -21.06
N GLY A 227 -9.66 -3.84 -20.54
CA GLY A 227 -8.38 -3.61 -21.24
C GLY A 227 -8.36 -2.38 -22.15
N THR A 228 -9.39 -1.53 -22.12
CA THR A 228 -9.30 -0.19 -22.72
C THR A 228 -8.74 0.80 -21.71
N ALA A 229 -7.97 1.79 -22.17
CA ALA A 229 -7.41 2.85 -21.34
C ALA A 229 -8.47 3.78 -20.71
N ILE A 230 -9.76 3.54 -20.96
CA ILE A 230 -10.88 4.34 -20.48
C ILE A 230 -11.44 3.66 -19.25
N CYS A 231 -10.78 3.86 -18.12
CA CYS A 231 -11.49 3.82 -16.84
C CYS A 231 -12.44 5.03 -16.81
N PRO A 232 -13.68 4.92 -16.32
CA PRO A 232 -14.62 6.05 -16.26
C PRO A 232 -14.18 7.26 -15.40
N HIS A 233 -12.91 7.34 -15.00
CA HIS A 233 -12.31 8.51 -14.35
C HIS A 233 -12.07 9.69 -15.32
N ASP A 234 -12.11 9.45 -16.64
CA ASP A 234 -11.86 10.46 -17.68
C ASP A 234 -13.15 10.98 -18.37
N LEU A 235 -14.34 10.69 -17.82
CA LEU A 235 -15.64 11.21 -18.28
C LEU A 235 -16.28 12.13 -17.23
#